data_AF-A0A8T5LRV3-F1
#
_entry.id   AF-A0A8T5LRV3-F1
#
_cell.length_a   1.000
_cell.length_b   1.000
_cell.length_c   1.000
_cell.angle_alpha   90.00
_cell.angle_beta   90.00
_cell.angle_gamma   90.00
#
_symmetry.space_group_name_H-M   'P 1'
#
loop_
_entity.id
_entity.type
_entity.pdbx_description
1 polymer ?
#
loop_
_entity_poly.entity_id
_entity_poly.type
_entity_poly.pdbx_seq_one_letter_code
_entity_poly.pdbx_strand_id
1 'polypeptide(L)'
;MITKDTPLKDILNQDCDRCGHCCKYGTGFLVKEDLKRIADHLKIKEKELKERWLEEKELFHTKLWRPKTEKRPFGRCVFLKHDLCSIHTVKPLQCRVGNCKSEELALWFMLNYQVNINDPESVRQYASYLKTGGKVLKGGELENLVPKDKLKKMLNYELI
;
A
#
# COMPACT_ATOMS: atom_id res chain seq x y z
N MET A 1 -0.19 17.59 -10.85
CA MET A 1 -0.68 17.40 -9.47
C MET A 1 -1.35 16.04 -9.41
N ILE A 2 -0.93 15.17 -8.49
CA ILE A 2 -1.51 13.82 -8.34
C ILE A 2 -2.83 13.94 -7.57
N THR A 3 -3.84 13.20 -8.02
CA THR A 3 -5.18 13.10 -7.42
C THR A 3 -5.51 11.64 -7.14
N LYS A 4 -6.57 11.37 -6.37
CA LYS A 4 -7.07 10.01 -6.12
C LYS A 4 -7.21 9.17 -7.40
N ASP A 5 -7.72 9.80 -8.46
CA ASP A 5 -8.07 9.14 -9.72
C ASP A 5 -6.98 9.20 -10.78
N THR A 6 -5.78 9.70 -10.42
CA THR A 6 -4.65 9.69 -11.35
C THR A 6 -4.37 8.26 -11.79
N PRO A 7 -4.39 7.95 -13.10
CA PRO A 7 -4.18 6.60 -13.60
C PRO A 7 -2.81 6.05 -13.20
N LEU A 8 -2.76 4.76 -12.84
CA LEU A 8 -1.51 4.11 -12.42
C LEU A 8 -0.38 4.29 -13.46
N LYS A 9 -0.70 4.20 -14.76
CA LYS A 9 0.25 4.35 -15.86
C LYS A 9 0.99 5.71 -15.85
N ASP A 10 0.36 6.76 -15.31
CA ASP A 10 0.88 8.13 -15.34
C ASP A 10 1.80 8.41 -14.13
N ILE A 11 1.79 7.53 -13.13
CA ILE A 11 2.60 7.64 -11.90
C ILE A 11 3.58 6.47 -11.72
N LEU A 12 3.48 5.44 -12.55
CA LEU A 12 4.35 4.28 -12.49
C LEU A 12 5.72 4.67 -13.02
N ASN A 13 6.72 4.66 -12.15
CA ASN A 13 8.10 4.86 -12.57
C ASN A 13 8.93 3.58 -12.43
N GLN A 14 9.57 3.20 -13.52
CA GLN A 14 10.55 2.10 -13.57
C GLN A 14 11.93 2.59 -13.10
N ASP A 15 12.25 3.88 -13.32
CA ASP A 15 13.57 4.45 -13.10
C ASP A 15 13.67 5.10 -11.71
N CYS A 16 14.30 4.37 -10.80
CA CYS A 16 14.71 4.87 -9.49
C CYS A 16 16.23 4.86 -9.41
N ASP A 17 16.83 6.05 -9.41
CA ASP A 17 18.27 6.29 -9.28
C ASP A 17 18.83 5.89 -7.89
N ARG A 18 17.95 5.70 -6.91
CA ARG A 18 18.28 5.36 -5.52
C ARG A 18 17.73 3.99 -5.11
N CYS A 19 17.61 3.06 -6.06
CA CYS A 19 17.11 1.71 -5.79
C CYS A 19 17.98 1.03 -4.70
N GLY A 20 17.32 0.40 -3.73
CA GLY A 20 17.97 -0.24 -2.58
C GLY A 20 18.01 0.64 -1.32
N HIS A 21 17.96 1.97 -1.44
CA HIS A 21 17.99 2.87 -0.29
C HIS A 21 16.78 2.69 0.63
N CYS A 22 15.54 2.76 0.11
CA CYS A 22 14.33 2.59 0.90
C CYS A 22 14.25 1.20 1.56
N CYS A 23 14.81 0.18 0.90
CA CYS A 23 14.87 -1.18 1.41
C CYS A 23 15.77 -1.32 2.65
N LYS A 24 16.59 -0.33 3.00
CA LYS A 24 17.39 -0.34 4.24
C LYS A 24 16.55 -0.02 5.48
N TYR A 25 15.43 0.67 5.30
CA TYR A 25 14.64 1.24 6.40
C TYR A 25 13.19 0.72 6.45
N GLY A 26 12.69 0.13 5.37
CA GLY A 26 11.34 -0.41 5.35
C GLY A 26 10.99 -1.17 4.07
N THR A 27 9.71 -1.49 3.95
CA THR A 27 9.16 -2.30 2.85
C THR A 27 7.81 -1.74 2.41
N GLY A 28 7.48 -1.94 1.13
CA GLY A 28 6.17 -1.59 0.59
C GLY A 28 5.18 -2.75 0.69
N PHE A 29 3.90 -2.43 0.64
CA PHE A 29 2.80 -3.38 0.56
C PHE A 29 2.62 -3.94 -0.85
N LEU A 30 2.19 -5.20 -0.88
CA LEU A 30 1.79 -5.93 -2.08
C LEU A 30 0.33 -5.63 -2.38
N VAL A 31 0.02 -5.48 -3.68
CA VAL A 31 -1.34 -5.66 -4.19
C VAL A 31 -1.56 -7.11 -4.59
N LYS A 32 -2.81 -7.49 -4.87
CA LYS A 32 -3.20 -8.88 -5.16
C LYS A 32 -2.34 -9.51 -6.27
N GLU A 33 -2.04 -8.75 -7.31
CA GLU A 33 -1.29 -9.18 -8.49
C GLU A 33 0.21 -9.37 -8.19
N ASP A 34 0.76 -8.73 -7.15
CA ASP A 34 2.18 -8.84 -6.82
C ASP A 34 2.53 -10.24 -6.29
N LEU A 35 1.62 -10.86 -5.53
CA LEU A 35 1.87 -12.14 -4.88
C LEU A 35 2.22 -13.23 -5.90
N LYS A 36 1.36 -13.40 -6.92
CA LYS A 36 1.59 -14.34 -8.01
C LYS A 36 2.87 -14.05 -8.76
N ARG A 37 3.09 -12.78 -9.13
CA ARG A 37 4.24 -12.34 -9.94
C ARG A 37 5.57 -12.56 -9.22
N ILE A 38 5.62 -12.34 -7.90
CA ILE A 38 6.81 -12.59 -7.08
C ILE A 38 7.02 -14.10 -6.90
N ALA A 39 5.96 -14.87 -6.64
CA ALA A 39 6.05 -16.32 -6.48
C ALA A 39 6.56 -17.01 -7.76
N ASP A 40 6.00 -16.63 -8.93
CA ASP A 40 6.42 -17.14 -10.25
C ASP A 40 7.89 -16.81 -10.52
N HIS A 41 8.35 -15.59 -10.22
CA HIS A 41 9.74 -15.18 -10.39
C HIS A 41 10.71 -15.98 -9.49
N LEU A 42 10.31 -16.24 -8.25
CA LEU A 42 11.11 -17.02 -7.29
C LEU A 42 10.96 -18.53 -7.51
N LYS A 43 10.07 -18.97 -8.41
CA LYS A 43 9.76 -20.38 -8.71
C LYS A 43 9.29 -21.16 -7.47
N ILE A 44 8.45 -20.52 -6.65
CA ILE A 44 7.87 -21.08 -5.43
C ILE A 44 6.34 -20.94 -5.43
N LYS A 45 5.66 -21.60 -4.50
CA LYS A 45 4.21 -21.42 -4.30
C LYS A 45 3.92 -20.13 -3.53
N GLU A 46 2.77 -19.49 -3.78
CA GLU A 46 2.33 -18.30 -3.04
C GLU A 46 2.24 -18.53 -1.52
N LYS A 47 1.84 -19.75 -1.11
CA LYS A 47 1.81 -20.14 0.31
C LYS A 47 3.20 -20.06 0.94
N GLU A 48 4.20 -20.61 0.26
CA GLU A 48 5.59 -20.58 0.71
C GLU A 48 6.11 -19.13 0.76
N LEU A 49 5.75 -18.32 -0.26
CA LEU A 49 6.10 -16.90 -0.31
C LEU A 49 5.61 -16.16 0.94
N LYS A 50 4.33 -16.34 1.30
CA LYS A 50 3.71 -15.74 2.48
C LYS A 50 4.41 -16.15 3.77
N GLU A 51 4.61 -17.45 3.96
CA GLU A 51 5.16 -18.00 5.20
C GLU A 51 6.61 -17.57 5.44
N ARG A 52 7.45 -17.62 4.41
CA ARG A 52 8.89 -17.40 4.56
C ARG A 52 9.28 -15.93 4.44
N TRP A 53 8.72 -15.17 3.49
CA TRP A 53 9.22 -13.82 3.17
C TRP A 53 8.26 -12.67 3.49
N LEU A 54 6.97 -12.92 3.70
CA LEU A 54 6.00 -11.84 3.91
C LEU A 54 5.46 -11.81 5.35
N GLU A 55 5.00 -10.64 5.78
CA GLU A 55 4.18 -10.48 6.98
C GLU A 55 2.89 -9.76 6.60
N GLU A 56 1.80 -10.11 7.27
CA GLU A 56 0.52 -9.42 7.13
C GLU A 56 0.49 -8.22 8.08
N LYS A 57 -0.06 -7.11 7.60
CA LYS A 57 -0.42 -5.95 8.42
C LYS A 57 -1.82 -5.50 8.06
N GLU A 58 -2.51 -4.96 9.06
CA GLU A 58 -3.80 -4.34 8.88
C GLU A 58 -3.65 -2.82 8.89
N LEU A 59 -4.24 -2.16 7.91
CA LEU A 59 -4.31 -0.70 7.78
C LEU A 59 -5.72 -0.34 7.33
N PHE A 60 -6.40 0.57 8.03
CA PHE A 60 -7.78 0.93 7.73
C PHE A 60 -8.69 -0.32 7.61
N HIS A 61 -8.57 -1.27 8.54
CA HIS A 61 -9.28 -2.56 8.52
C HIS A 61 -9.06 -3.41 7.25
N THR A 62 -8.03 -3.08 6.46
CA THR A 62 -7.63 -3.83 5.26
C THR A 62 -6.33 -4.57 5.54
N LYS A 63 -6.37 -5.90 5.38
CA LYS A 63 -5.19 -6.77 5.52
C LYS A 63 -4.39 -6.81 4.24
N LEU A 64 -3.11 -6.46 4.32
CA LEU A 64 -2.16 -6.45 3.21
C LEU A 64 -0.88 -7.16 3.59
N TRP A 65 -0.25 -7.77 2.60
CA TRP A 65 1.06 -8.38 2.75
C TRP A 65 2.16 -7.35 2.48
N ARG A 66 3.25 -7.42 3.23
CA ARG A 66 4.50 -6.73 2.90
C ARG A 66 5.69 -7.67 3.11
N PRO A 67 6.84 -7.44 2.45
CA PRO A 67 8.06 -8.15 2.79
C PRO A 67 8.43 -7.93 4.26
N LYS A 68 8.89 -9.01 4.92
CA LYS A 68 9.45 -8.94 6.27
C LYS A 68 10.66 -8.01 6.30
N THR A 69 10.94 -7.48 7.48
CA THR A 69 12.17 -6.76 7.79
C THR A 69 13.03 -7.55 8.76
N GLU A 70 14.36 -7.42 8.66
CA GLU A 70 15.32 -8.09 9.56
C GLU A 70 15.13 -7.69 11.03
N LYS A 71 14.71 -6.45 11.26
CA LYS A 71 14.30 -5.93 12.58
C LYS A 71 12.89 -5.36 12.49
N ARG A 72 12.10 -5.50 13.55
CA ARG A 72 10.76 -4.92 13.65
C ARG A 72 10.77 -3.69 14.58
N PRO A 73 9.92 -2.68 14.33
CA PRO A 73 8.97 -2.56 13.22
C PRO A 73 9.61 -2.06 11.89
N PHE A 74 10.83 -1.54 11.97
CA PHE A 74 11.61 -1.01 10.85
C PHE A 74 12.95 -1.72 10.74
N GLY A 75 13.41 -1.94 9.51
CA GLY A 75 14.67 -2.61 9.24
C GLY A 75 14.85 -2.94 7.77
N ARG A 76 15.95 -3.64 7.47
CA ARG A 76 16.27 -4.02 6.10
C ARG A 76 15.25 -5.02 5.56
N CYS A 77 14.78 -4.78 4.35
CA CYS A 77 13.91 -5.68 3.59
C CYS A 77 14.60 -7.04 3.39
N VAL A 78 13.87 -8.15 3.56
CA VAL A 78 14.40 -9.50 3.29
C VAL A 78 14.90 -9.73 1.87
N PHE A 79 14.42 -8.93 0.90
CA PHE A 79 14.85 -8.96 -0.49
C PHE A 79 16.02 -8.01 -0.80
N LEU A 80 16.59 -7.31 0.19
CA LEU A 80 17.79 -6.50 -0.01
C LEU A 80 19.03 -7.41 -0.04
N LYS A 81 19.74 -7.46 -1.16
CA LYS A 81 20.96 -8.24 -1.37
C LYS A 81 22.01 -7.39 -2.06
N HIS A 82 23.22 -7.34 -1.51
CA HIS A 82 24.31 -6.48 -2.00
C HIS A 82 23.84 -5.02 -2.23
N ASP A 83 23.05 -4.50 -1.29
CA ASP A 83 22.42 -3.17 -1.35
C ASP A 83 21.48 -2.90 -2.53
N LEU A 84 21.06 -3.95 -3.26
CA LEU A 84 20.07 -3.89 -4.32
C LEU A 84 18.86 -4.79 -4.02
N CYS A 85 17.73 -4.48 -4.64
CA CYS A 85 16.52 -5.31 -4.52
C CYS A 85 16.68 -6.58 -5.38
N SER A 86 16.72 -7.76 -4.76
CA SER A 86 16.89 -9.03 -5.45
C SER A 86 15.70 -9.41 -6.34
N ILE A 87 14.53 -8.81 -6.10
CA ILE A 87 13.30 -9.01 -6.88
C ILE A 87 12.92 -7.75 -7.67
N HIS A 88 13.90 -6.93 -8.09
CA HIS A 88 13.66 -5.60 -8.65
C HIS A 88 12.60 -5.59 -9.78
N THR A 89 12.70 -6.52 -10.73
CA THR A 89 11.77 -6.63 -11.87
C THR A 89 10.34 -6.97 -11.46
N VAL A 90 10.18 -7.64 -10.32
CA VAL A 90 8.88 -8.05 -9.77
C VAL A 90 8.52 -7.36 -8.45
N LYS A 91 9.17 -6.24 -8.12
CA LYS A 91 8.97 -5.56 -6.83
C LYS A 91 7.51 -5.15 -6.62
N PRO A 92 7.02 -5.11 -5.36
CA PRO A 92 5.64 -4.73 -5.05
C PRO A 92 5.22 -3.41 -5.68
N LEU A 93 3.93 -3.23 -5.95
CA LEU A 93 3.40 -2.01 -6.56
C LEU A 93 3.74 -0.77 -5.75
N GLN A 94 3.62 -0.80 -4.42
CA GLN A 94 3.99 0.35 -3.61
C GLN A 94 5.49 0.70 -3.74
N CYS A 95 6.36 -0.29 -3.94
CA CYS A 95 7.77 -0.09 -4.22
C CYS A 95 8.04 0.51 -5.62
N ARG A 96 7.11 0.35 -6.57
CA ARG A 96 7.16 0.98 -7.91
C ARG A 96 6.64 2.42 -7.88
N VAL A 97 5.66 2.71 -7.02
CA VAL A 97 4.95 3.99 -7.00
C VAL A 97 5.49 4.93 -5.91
N GLY A 98 5.40 4.56 -4.63
CA GLY A 98 5.45 5.52 -3.53
C GLY A 98 6.74 5.57 -2.70
N ASN A 99 7.55 4.51 -2.67
CA ASN A 99 8.59 4.40 -1.63
C ASN A 99 9.79 5.37 -1.73
N CYS A 100 9.96 6.13 -2.83
CA CYS A 100 11.15 6.98 -3.05
C CYS A 100 10.88 8.41 -3.55
N LYS A 101 9.63 8.82 -3.82
CA LYS A 101 9.39 10.01 -4.66
C LYS A 101 8.56 11.10 -4.02
N SER A 102 7.37 10.82 -3.52
CA SER A 102 6.53 11.86 -2.91
C SER A 102 5.52 11.28 -1.93
N GLU A 103 5.20 12.11 -0.93
CA GLU A 103 4.08 11.86 -0.01
C GLU A 103 2.76 11.66 -0.78
N GLU A 104 2.56 12.40 -1.88
CA GLU A 104 1.39 12.27 -2.73
C GLU A 104 1.23 10.84 -3.29
N LEU A 105 2.31 10.19 -3.72
CA LEU A 105 2.26 8.82 -4.24
C LEU A 105 2.00 7.79 -3.14
N ALA A 106 2.45 8.05 -1.92
CA ALA A 106 2.11 7.23 -0.76
C ALA A 106 0.61 7.36 -0.42
N LEU A 107 0.06 8.58 -0.44
CA LEU A 107 -1.37 8.82 -0.26
C LEU A 107 -2.21 8.21 -1.39
N TRP A 108 -1.74 8.29 -2.64
CA TRP A 108 -2.41 7.64 -3.77
C TRP A 108 -2.51 6.13 -3.55
N PHE A 109 -1.42 5.49 -3.11
CA PHE A 109 -1.44 4.06 -2.82
C PHE A 109 -2.37 3.74 -1.64
N MET A 110 -2.33 4.53 -0.57
CA MET A 110 -3.21 4.39 0.60
C MET A 110 -4.68 4.38 0.16
N LEU A 111 -5.11 5.40 -0.58
CA LEU A 111 -6.51 5.56 -0.98
C LEU A 111 -6.99 4.49 -1.97
N ASN A 112 -6.09 3.93 -2.79
CA ASN A 112 -6.44 2.95 -3.81
C ASN A 112 -6.35 1.49 -3.33
N TYR A 113 -5.57 1.20 -2.27
CA TYR A 113 -5.30 -0.17 -1.86
C TYR A 113 -5.38 -0.44 -0.35
N GLN A 114 -5.35 0.59 0.50
CA GLN A 114 -5.42 0.42 1.96
C GLN A 114 -6.79 0.82 2.50
N VAL A 115 -7.38 1.89 1.99
CA VAL A 115 -8.75 2.30 2.34
C VAL A 115 -9.75 1.54 1.48
N ASN A 116 -10.67 0.82 2.13
CA ASN A 116 -11.74 0.07 1.48
C ASN A 116 -13.08 0.79 1.67
N ILE A 117 -13.50 1.54 0.65
CA ILE A 117 -14.76 2.32 0.67
C ILE A 117 -16.03 1.46 0.77
N ASN A 118 -15.92 0.15 0.55
CA ASN A 118 -17.03 -0.79 0.67
C ASN A 118 -17.11 -1.43 2.06
N ASP A 119 -16.11 -1.22 2.91
CA ASP A 119 -16.09 -1.70 4.28
C ASP A 119 -16.36 -0.55 5.27
N PRO A 120 -17.48 -0.56 6.00
CA PRO A 120 -17.84 0.51 6.94
C PRO A 120 -16.77 0.78 8.00
N GLU A 121 -16.07 -0.25 8.46
CA GLU A 121 -15.01 -0.07 9.47
C GLU A 121 -13.78 0.62 8.88
N SER A 122 -13.35 0.23 7.68
CA SER A 122 -12.32 0.95 6.93
C SER A 122 -12.67 2.43 6.71
N VAL A 123 -13.91 2.72 6.33
CA VAL A 123 -14.41 4.11 6.16
C VAL A 123 -14.32 4.90 7.46
N ARG A 124 -14.73 4.31 8.60
CA ARG A 124 -14.63 4.97 9.92
C ARG A 124 -13.18 5.21 10.34
N GLN A 125 -12.29 4.24 10.13
CA GLN A 125 -10.86 4.42 10.43
C GLN A 125 -10.24 5.51 9.57
N TYR A 126 -10.63 5.60 8.30
CA TYR A 126 -10.18 6.67 7.42
C TYR A 126 -10.76 8.05 7.83
N ALA A 127 -12.02 8.10 8.26
CA ALA A 127 -12.61 9.31 8.85
C ALA A 127 -11.84 9.80 10.08
N SER A 128 -11.45 8.87 10.97
CA SER A 128 -10.63 9.18 12.14
C SER A 128 -9.25 9.73 11.74
N TYR A 129 -8.61 9.12 10.73
CA TYR A 129 -7.35 9.62 10.17
C TYR A 129 -7.47 11.08 9.67
N LEU A 130 -8.51 11.39 8.89
CA LEU A 130 -8.76 12.76 8.43
C LEU A 130 -9.02 13.74 9.60
N LYS A 131 -9.86 13.34 10.56
CA LYS A 131 -10.20 14.15 11.74
C LYS A 131 -8.99 14.49 12.61
N THR A 132 -7.99 13.61 12.63
CA THR A 132 -6.75 13.77 13.40
C THR A 132 -5.63 14.48 12.65
N GLY A 133 -5.94 15.11 11.51
CA GLY A 133 -4.99 15.90 10.72
C GLY A 133 -4.23 15.10 9.67
N GLY A 134 -4.72 13.90 9.31
CA GLY A 134 -4.23 13.12 8.20
C GLY A 134 -4.29 13.88 6.88
N LYS A 135 -3.29 13.70 6.02
CA LYS A 135 -3.22 14.33 4.71
C LYS A 135 -4.07 13.58 3.70
N VAL A 136 -4.63 14.30 2.74
CA VAL A 136 -5.49 13.72 1.71
C VAL A 136 -5.14 14.32 0.35
N LEU A 137 -5.18 13.49 -0.69
CA LEU A 137 -5.10 13.97 -2.06
C LEU A 137 -6.42 14.57 -2.49
N LYS A 138 -6.39 15.49 -3.44
CA LYS A 138 -7.62 15.96 -4.12
C LYS A 138 -8.41 14.74 -4.64
N GLY A 139 -9.71 14.71 -4.31
CA GLY A 139 -10.63 13.62 -4.65
C GLY A 139 -10.60 12.44 -3.66
N GLY A 140 -9.75 12.50 -2.63
CA GLY A 140 -9.67 11.51 -1.57
C GLY A 140 -10.57 11.81 -0.35
N GLU A 141 -11.30 12.91 -0.37
CA GLU A 141 -12.23 13.29 0.69
C GLU A 141 -13.39 12.28 0.77
N LEU A 142 -13.89 11.99 1.97
CA LEU A 142 -14.89 10.94 2.19
C LEU A 142 -16.16 11.15 1.37
N GLU A 143 -16.59 12.41 1.22
CA GLU A 143 -17.76 12.80 0.46
C GLU A 143 -17.60 12.56 -1.04
N ASN A 144 -16.37 12.53 -1.54
CA ASN A 144 -16.04 12.20 -2.93
C ASN A 144 -15.89 10.69 -3.14
N LEU A 145 -15.58 9.93 -2.08
CA LEU A 145 -15.35 8.49 -2.14
C LEU A 145 -16.61 7.65 -1.91
N VAL A 146 -17.56 8.14 -1.10
CA VAL A 146 -18.76 7.39 -0.69
C VAL A 146 -20.01 8.25 -0.85
N PRO A 147 -21.09 7.74 -1.47
CA PRO A 147 -22.36 8.48 -1.55
C PRO A 147 -22.86 8.91 -0.18
N LYS A 148 -23.36 10.16 -0.09
CA LYS A 148 -23.71 10.84 1.17
C LYS A 148 -24.59 10.00 2.12
N ASP A 149 -25.64 9.36 1.59
CA ASP A 149 -26.55 8.56 2.41
C ASP A 149 -25.87 7.31 2.98
N LYS A 150 -25.03 6.65 2.18
CA LYS A 150 -24.24 5.48 2.62
C LYS A 150 -23.17 5.89 3.63
N LEU A 151 -22.49 7.02 3.39
CA LEU A 151 -21.48 7.55 4.29
C LEU A 151 -22.08 7.85 5.67
N LYS A 152 -23.23 8.52 5.72
CA LYS A 152 -23.93 8.79 6.98
C LYS A 152 -24.20 7.51 7.77
N LYS A 153 -24.74 6.48 7.11
CA LYS A 153 -25.00 5.17 7.74
C LYS A 153 -23.72 4.52 8.28
N MET A 154 -22.64 4.51 7.49
CA MET A 154 -21.34 3.96 7.88
C MET A 154 -20.74 4.64 9.11
N LEU A 155 -20.85 5.96 9.20
CA LEU A 155 -20.31 6.76 10.31
C LEU A 155 -21.15 6.64 11.59
N ASN A 156 -22.45 6.37 11.46
CA ASN A 156 -23.39 6.26 12.59
C ASN A 156 -23.60 4.83 13.10
N TYR A 157 -22.84 3.84 12.60
CA TYR A 157 -23.02 2.41 12.94
C TYR A 157 -24.42 1.88 12.59
N GLU A 158 -25.07 2.47 11.58
CA GLU A 158 -26.36 2.00 11.06
C GLU A 158 -26.14 0.80 10.12
N LEU A 159 -27.15 -0.07 10.01
CA LEU A 159 -27.14 -1.17 9.04
C LEU A 159 -27.23 -0.62 7.60
N ILE A 160 -26.40 -1.16 6.71
CA ILE A 160 -26.20 -0.68 5.33
C ILE A 160 -26.74 -1.70 4.33
#